data_AF-A0A0F0ICT5-F1
#
_entry.id   AF-A0A0F0ICT5-F1
#
_cell.length_a   1.000
_cell.length_b   1.000
_cell.length_c   1.000
_cell.angle_alpha   90.00
_cell.angle_beta   90.00
_cell.angle_gamma   90.00
#
_symmetry.space_group_name_H-M   'P 1'
#
loop_
_entity.id
_entity.type
_entity.pdbx_description
1 polymer ?
#
loop_
_entity_poly.entity_id
_entity_poly.type
_entity_poly.pdbx_seq_one_letter_code
_entity_poly.pdbx_strand_id
1 'polypeptide(L)'
;MSNILSEIKPTIDPKTKARTLGSISPHTFHVAQTSRLVHHLEPAPGIRFSSRQNPGQPTSAVDVHLNSEDELYAHRAGVNVLAIDQYDGRFMVSGGADPSIHFWDLETRGSELGHVHRSVASVTKSSHKDAHTHAITSVSIYPFDPVPTTILTTSRDGTLKLSALEPGAITPVHTFKLDCTPYAHSMSSHPASPLLIAVGTSESPVRLLDLRSGLSTHGLPGHSSSVLSVSWAPHRSHILASASADHKVILFDIRRGGHNSAIAVLDMDDAVGLIPPQSAPSNYQSRPAFSPHARAHNGAVTGVRWTSNGSHLVTSGQDARIRVWNASTGANTLVHFGPRVRNAVTSHLAERAPLVLPKGVMGPGQETLLWANFSENDDRGEILMFELREGTFVKRLKVPGLMGGQQQFRGRSSALSAARINSLVWRGNGASGEGMEMFSAHGDGTIRSWVSREPEGEPDEAEEAEQADRKRKRDVLDEIYRGFIGQA
;
A
#
# COMPACT_ATOMS: atom_id res chain seq x y z
N MET A 1 16.91 -58.64 30.44
CA MET A 1 16.14 -57.90 29.43
C MET A 1 15.27 -56.88 30.15
N SER A 2 15.14 -55.70 29.54
CA SER A 2 14.26 -54.55 29.88
C SER A 2 14.43 -53.85 31.23
N ASN A 3 15.11 -52.70 31.23
CA ASN A 3 14.50 -51.42 31.63
C ASN A 3 15.48 -50.26 31.33
N ILE A 4 15.42 -49.77 30.09
CA ILE A 4 15.92 -48.45 29.68
C ILE A 4 14.74 -47.78 28.97
N LEU A 5 13.95 -46.99 29.69
CA LEU A 5 13.06 -45.98 29.14
C LEU A 5 12.91 -44.89 30.21
N SER A 6 13.92 -44.04 30.29
CA SER A 6 13.81 -42.72 30.89
C SER A 6 12.85 -41.88 30.04
N GLU A 7 11.81 -41.35 30.67
CA GLU A 7 10.85 -40.41 30.09
C GLU A 7 11.57 -39.20 29.47
N ILE A 8 11.59 -39.15 28.13
CA ILE A 8 11.73 -37.89 27.41
C ILE A 8 10.31 -37.31 27.36
N LYS A 9 10.01 -36.35 28.24
CA LYS A 9 8.84 -35.49 28.05
C LYS A 9 9.17 -34.46 26.98
N PRO A 10 8.58 -34.51 25.77
CA PRO A 10 8.66 -33.37 24.88
C PRO A 10 7.88 -32.23 25.51
N THR A 11 8.54 -31.09 25.70
CA THR A 11 7.92 -29.80 26.00
C THR A 11 7.09 -29.37 24.79
N ILE A 12 5.86 -29.86 24.73
CA ILE A 12 4.90 -29.51 23.68
C ILE A 12 4.31 -28.14 24.03
N ASP A 13 4.52 -27.17 23.13
CA ASP A 13 4.03 -25.79 23.17
C ASP A 13 2.51 -25.75 23.52
N PRO A 14 2.05 -24.92 24.47
CA PRO A 14 0.63 -24.77 24.82
C PRO A 14 -0.27 -24.48 23.60
N LYS A 15 0.26 -23.94 22.50
CA LYS A 15 -0.49 -23.69 21.25
C LYS A 15 -0.86 -24.98 20.50
N THR A 16 -0.04 -26.03 20.57
CA THR A 16 -0.38 -27.34 19.95
C THR A 16 -1.45 -28.09 20.75
N LYS A 17 -1.62 -27.80 22.04
CA LYS A 17 -2.74 -28.31 22.86
C LYS A 17 -4.12 -27.78 22.44
N ALA A 18 -4.22 -26.54 21.96
CA ALA A 18 -5.50 -26.01 21.48
C ALA A 18 -5.99 -26.73 20.21
N ARG A 19 -5.05 -27.20 19.38
CA ARG A 19 -5.34 -27.98 18.17
C ARG A 19 -5.85 -29.39 18.48
N THR A 20 -5.49 -29.95 19.64
CA THR A 20 -5.95 -31.27 20.11
C THR A 20 -7.25 -31.24 20.91
N LEU A 21 -7.67 -30.07 21.45
CA LEU A 21 -8.90 -29.91 22.24
C LEU A 21 -10.16 -29.53 21.41
N GLY A 22 -10.02 -29.21 20.12
CA GLY A 22 -11.16 -28.99 19.20
C GLY A 22 -12.05 -27.77 19.50
N SER A 23 -11.65 -26.86 20.40
CA SER A 23 -12.51 -25.77 20.88
C SER A 23 -12.53 -24.50 20.00
N ILE A 24 -11.60 -24.36 19.06
CA ILE A 24 -11.47 -23.18 18.19
C ILE A 24 -11.50 -23.63 16.72
N SER A 25 -12.35 -23.00 15.90
CA SER A 25 -12.40 -23.31 14.47
C SER A 25 -11.08 -22.92 13.79
N PRO A 26 -10.61 -23.66 12.76
CA PRO A 26 -9.40 -23.29 12.02
C PRO A 26 -9.41 -21.85 11.48
N HIS A 27 -10.58 -21.36 11.07
CA HIS A 27 -10.77 -19.99 10.62
C HIS A 27 -10.54 -18.96 11.73
N THR A 28 -11.12 -19.19 12.92
CA THR A 28 -10.95 -18.31 14.08
C THR A 28 -9.49 -18.26 14.53
N PHE A 29 -8.80 -19.41 14.52
CA PHE A 29 -7.38 -19.47 14.83
C PHE A 29 -6.54 -18.71 13.79
N HIS A 30 -6.78 -18.95 12.50
CA HIS A 30 -6.08 -18.25 11.41
C HIS A 30 -6.19 -16.75 11.58
N VAL A 31 -7.41 -16.24 11.76
CA VAL A 31 -7.70 -14.82 11.99
C VAL A 31 -6.99 -14.23 13.21
N ALA A 32 -6.97 -14.96 14.33
CA ALA A 32 -6.30 -14.49 15.55
C ALA A 32 -4.77 -14.45 15.36
N GLN A 33 -4.21 -15.47 14.71
CA GLN A 33 -2.79 -15.54 14.42
C GLN A 33 -2.37 -14.43 13.44
N THR A 34 -3.12 -14.21 12.37
CA THR A 34 -2.84 -13.11 11.44
C THR A 34 -2.99 -11.75 12.12
N SER A 35 -4.03 -11.51 12.92
CA SER A 35 -4.15 -10.28 13.70
C SER A 35 -2.93 -10.00 14.57
N ARG A 36 -2.44 -11.02 15.27
CA ARG A 36 -1.19 -10.93 16.03
C ARG A 36 -0.01 -10.55 15.12
N LEU A 37 0.17 -11.23 13.99
CA LEU A 37 1.27 -10.96 13.06
C LEU A 37 1.22 -9.52 12.50
N VAL A 38 0.04 -8.92 12.26
CA VAL A 38 -0.07 -7.52 11.82
C VAL A 38 0.56 -6.58 12.86
N HIS A 39 0.27 -6.81 14.14
CA HIS A 39 0.76 -5.98 15.23
C HIS A 39 2.28 -6.13 15.45
N HIS A 40 2.85 -7.28 15.07
CA HIS A 40 4.28 -7.56 15.14
C HIS A 40 5.06 -7.26 13.84
N LEU A 41 4.49 -6.47 12.92
CA LEU A 41 5.25 -5.96 11.78
C LEU A 41 6.46 -5.14 12.24
N GLU A 42 7.64 -5.52 11.77
CA GLU A 42 8.91 -4.87 12.05
C GLU A 42 9.68 -4.60 10.76
N PRO A 43 10.53 -3.57 10.73
CA PRO A 43 11.37 -3.31 9.56
C PRO A 43 12.35 -4.46 9.31
N ALA A 44 12.43 -4.89 8.05
CA ALA A 44 13.36 -5.92 7.60
C ALA A 44 14.37 -5.32 6.59
N PRO A 45 15.39 -4.56 7.06
CA PRO A 45 16.34 -3.87 6.19
C PRO A 45 17.26 -4.82 5.38
N GLY A 46 17.31 -6.10 5.75
CA GLY A 46 18.02 -7.12 5.00
C GLY A 46 17.34 -7.47 3.67
N ILE A 47 16.03 -7.25 3.53
CA ILE A 47 15.30 -7.50 2.29
C ILE A 47 15.32 -6.22 1.45
N ARG A 48 15.96 -6.30 0.29
CA ARG A 48 16.15 -5.15 -0.60
C ARG A 48 15.74 -5.50 -2.03
N PHE A 49 15.59 -4.47 -2.85
CA PHE A 49 15.19 -4.60 -4.25
C PHE A 49 16.22 -3.90 -5.14
N SER A 50 16.58 -4.54 -6.25
CA SER A 50 17.57 -4.03 -7.20
C SER A 50 17.13 -4.21 -8.65
N SER A 51 17.08 -3.11 -9.39
CA SER A 51 16.83 -3.15 -10.84
C SER A 51 18.05 -3.48 -11.68
N ARG A 52 19.25 -3.59 -11.08
CA ARG A 52 20.48 -3.93 -11.83
C ARG A 52 20.46 -5.40 -12.25
N GLN A 53 20.41 -5.65 -13.55
CA GLN A 53 20.37 -6.99 -14.12
C GLN A 53 21.73 -7.71 -14.20
N ASN A 54 22.89 -7.08 -13.97
CA ASN A 54 24.18 -7.80 -13.90
C ASN A 54 25.32 -7.05 -13.17
N PRO A 55 26.21 -7.74 -12.43
CA PRO A 55 27.46 -7.18 -11.90
C PRO A 55 28.64 -7.19 -12.91
N GLY A 56 28.44 -7.64 -14.16
CA GLY A 56 29.53 -7.99 -15.09
C GLY A 56 29.83 -7.04 -16.25
N GLN A 57 29.18 -5.87 -16.37
CA GLN A 57 29.57 -4.86 -17.37
C GLN A 57 30.34 -3.73 -16.69
N PRO A 58 31.63 -3.52 -17.01
CA PRO A 58 32.36 -2.37 -16.52
C PRO A 58 31.74 -1.13 -17.17
N THR A 59 31.08 -0.32 -16.37
CA THR A 59 30.71 1.03 -16.76
C THR A 59 31.99 1.82 -17.05
N SER A 60 31.94 2.63 -18.12
CA SER A 60 32.98 3.54 -18.57
C SER A 60 33.81 4.16 -17.44
N ALA A 61 35.12 4.27 -17.66
CA ALA A 61 36.18 4.64 -16.71
C ALA A 61 36.13 6.08 -16.16
N VAL A 62 35.00 6.51 -15.61
CA VAL A 62 34.87 7.81 -14.91
C VAL A 62 34.37 7.65 -13.45
N ASP A 63 33.86 6.48 -13.06
CA ASP A 63 33.31 6.26 -11.70
C ASP A 63 34.18 5.31 -10.85
N VAL A 64 35.46 5.63 -10.63
CA VAL A 64 36.39 4.74 -9.90
C VAL A 64 36.49 5.07 -8.39
N HIS A 65 35.77 6.06 -7.85
CA HIS A 65 35.91 6.44 -6.42
C HIS A 65 34.59 6.57 -5.64
N LEU A 66 33.73 5.55 -5.68
CA LEU A 66 32.64 5.37 -4.70
C LEU A 66 32.55 3.89 -4.32
N ASN A 67 32.58 3.59 -3.01
CA ASN A 67 32.55 2.25 -2.44
C ASN A 67 31.45 1.38 -3.08
N SER A 68 31.84 0.22 -3.60
CA SER A 68 31.04 -0.63 -4.48
C SER A 68 29.94 -1.45 -3.80
N GLU A 69 29.60 -1.18 -2.53
CA GLU A 69 28.50 -1.86 -1.80
C GLU A 69 27.25 -0.98 -1.58
N ASP A 70 27.29 0.32 -1.91
CA ASP A 70 26.43 1.32 -1.24
C ASP A 70 25.19 1.87 -1.96
N GLU A 71 24.82 1.45 -3.18
CA GLU A 71 23.56 1.96 -3.79
C GLU A 71 22.72 0.90 -4.51
N LEU A 72 22.13 -0.01 -3.73
CA LEU A 72 21.02 -0.86 -4.18
C LEU A 72 19.72 -0.05 -4.17
N TYR A 73 19.21 0.25 -5.37
CA TYR A 73 17.91 0.91 -5.56
C TYR A 73 17.00 0.08 -6.47
N ALA A 74 15.69 0.16 -6.22
CA ALA A 74 14.69 -0.45 -7.09
C ALA A 74 14.49 0.38 -8.35
N HIS A 75 14.46 1.71 -8.21
CA HIS A 75 14.33 2.67 -9.31
C HIS A 75 15.40 3.76 -9.20
N ARG A 76 15.84 4.32 -10.33
CA ARG A 76 16.89 5.35 -10.39
C ARG A 76 16.41 6.69 -9.83
N ALA A 77 15.09 6.91 -9.85
CA ALA A 77 14.38 7.97 -9.16
C ALA A 77 13.37 7.36 -8.16
N GLY A 78 12.54 8.20 -7.51
CA GLY A 78 11.55 7.75 -6.53
C GLY A 78 10.59 6.65 -7.03
N VAL A 79 10.23 5.72 -6.15
CA VAL A 79 9.19 4.72 -6.43
C VAL A 79 7.83 5.35 -6.12
N ASN A 80 6.95 5.42 -7.11
CA ASN A 80 5.66 6.09 -6.97
C ASN A 80 4.56 5.12 -6.54
N VAL A 81 4.53 3.92 -7.11
CA VAL A 81 3.42 2.98 -6.93
C VAL A 81 3.90 1.54 -6.88
N LEU A 82 3.19 0.73 -6.10
CA LEU A 82 3.35 -0.71 -5.98
C LEU A 82 2.00 -1.39 -6.19
N ALA A 83 2.02 -2.58 -6.78
CA ALA A 83 0.89 -3.49 -6.86
C ALA A 83 1.37 -4.92 -6.60
N ILE A 84 0.58 -5.69 -5.86
CA ILE A 84 0.85 -7.11 -5.57
C ILE A 84 -0.29 -7.95 -6.15
N ASP A 85 0.06 -9.15 -6.60
CA ASP A 85 -0.92 -10.13 -7.05
C ASP A 85 -1.92 -10.49 -5.93
N GLN A 86 -3.20 -10.50 -6.27
CA GLN A 86 -4.29 -10.71 -5.31
C GLN A 86 -4.53 -12.19 -4.96
N TYR A 87 -4.03 -13.13 -5.78
CA TYR A 87 -4.27 -14.56 -5.60
C TYR A 87 -3.20 -15.18 -4.71
N ASP A 88 -1.95 -15.20 -5.18
CA ASP A 88 -0.85 -15.88 -4.49
C ASP A 88 0.04 -14.89 -3.73
N GLY A 89 -0.03 -13.59 -4.04
CA GLY A 89 0.85 -12.59 -3.43
C GLY A 89 2.34 -12.83 -3.73
N ARG A 90 2.64 -13.69 -4.70
CA ARG A 90 4.00 -14.04 -5.11
C ARG A 90 4.67 -12.91 -5.88
N PHE A 91 3.91 -12.23 -6.71
CA PHE A 91 4.45 -11.26 -7.65
C PHE A 91 4.11 -9.84 -7.26
N MET A 92 5.07 -8.94 -7.47
CA MET A 92 4.91 -7.51 -7.25
C MET A 92 5.36 -6.73 -8.48
N VAL A 93 4.65 -5.66 -8.81
CA VAL A 93 5.02 -4.69 -9.85
C VAL A 93 5.29 -3.36 -9.17
N SER A 94 6.36 -2.67 -9.57
CA SER A 94 6.67 -1.33 -9.11
C SER A 94 6.80 -0.34 -10.28
N GLY A 95 6.29 0.87 -10.08
CA GLY A 95 6.39 1.97 -11.03
C GLY A 95 7.19 3.14 -10.45
N GLY A 96 8.18 3.61 -11.19
CA GLY A 96 9.07 4.68 -10.79
C GLY A 96 8.70 6.05 -11.36
N ALA A 97 9.34 7.08 -10.81
CA ALA A 97 9.37 8.42 -11.39
C ALA A 97 10.30 8.50 -12.63
N ASP A 98 11.16 7.50 -12.85
CA ASP A 98 12.15 7.36 -13.92
C ASP A 98 11.64 6.56 -15.15
N PRO A 99 10.40 6.84 -15.61
CA PRO A 99 9.60 6.03 -16.56
C PRO A 99 9.89 4.52 -16.62
N SER A 100 10.18 3.89 -15.49
CA SER A 100 10.52 2.48 -15.43
C SER A 100 9.46 1.69 -14.68
N ILE A 101 9.20 0.48 -15.17
CA ILE A 101 8.34 -0.50 -14.53
C ILE A 101 9.18 -1.75 -14.32
N HIS A 102 9.18 -2.25 -13.08
CA HIS A 102 9.90 -3.44 -12.67
C HIS A 102 8.94 -4.50 -12.13
N PHE A 103 9.22 -5.75 -12.46
CA PHE A 103 8.49 -6.92 -11.99
C PHE A 103 9.37 -7.76 -11.06
N TRP A 104 8.83 -8.18 -9.94
CA TRP A 104 9.55 -8.84 -8.85
C TRP A 104 8.88 -10.15 -8.48
N ASP A 105 9.69 -11.20 -8.33
CA ASP A 105 9.28 -12.46 -7.72
C ASP A 105 9.69 -12.48 -6.24
N LEU A 106 8.68 -12.44 -5.37
CA LEU A 106 8.84 -12.39 -3.93
C LEU A 106 9.05 -13.77 -3.29
N GLU A 107 8.89 -14.87 -4.03
CA GLU A 107 9.16 -16.23 -3.53
C GLU A 107 10.64 -16.59 -3.55
N THR A 108 11.45 -15.90 -4.35
CA THR A 108 12.89 -16.18 -4.52
C THR A 108 13.72 -16.15 -3.22
N ARG A 109 13.22 -15.52 -2.15
CA ARG A 109 13.94 -15.40 -0.88
C ARG A 109 13.85 -16.65 0.02
N GLY A 110 12.78 -17.44 -0.11
CA GLY A 110 12.40 -18.41 0.94
C GLY A 110 12.22 -17.79 2.34
N SER A 111 12.92 -18.31 3.35
CA SER A 111 12.87 -17.83 4.75
C SER A 111 13.92 -16.79 5.13
N GLU A 112 14.77 -16.39 4.20
CA GLU A 112 15.89 -15.51 4.51
C GLU A 112 15.43 -14.06 4.80
N LEU A 113 15.90 -13.51 5.92
CA LEU A 113 15.67 -12.11 6.31
C LEU A 113 16.67 -11.14 5.66
N GLY A 114 17.63 -11.67 4.90
CA GLY A 114 18.62 -10.92 4.12
C GLY A 114 18.63 -11.41 2.68
N HIS A 115 17.89 -10.75 1.79
CA HIS A 115 17.80 -11.14 0.38
C HIS A 115 17.63 -9.92 -0.52
N VAL A 116 18.25 -9.96 -1.70
CA VAL A 116 18.08 -8.92 -2.71
C VAL A 116 17.21 -9.47 -3.83
N HIS A 117 15.95 -9.04 -3.87
CA HIS A 117 15.07 -9.30 -5.01
C HIS A 117 15.61 -8.56 -6.23
N ARG A 118 15.85 -9.31 -7.30
CA ARG A 118 16.24 -8.77 -8.61
C ARG A 118 15.02 -8.66 -9.51
N SER A 119 15.01 -7.63 -10.34
CA SER A 119 13.95 -7.43 -11.33
C SER A 119 13.93 -8.60 -12.30
N VAL A 120 12.83 -9.36 -12.31
CA VAL A 120 12.61 -10.50 -13.21
C VAL A 120 12.36 -10.00 -14.62
N ALA A 121 11.53 -8.98 -14.75
CA ALA A 121 11.27 -8.29 -16.01
C ALA A 121 11.26 -6.78 -15.78
N SER A 122 11.60 -6.01 -16.81
CA SER A 122 11.56 -4.55 -16.73
C SER A 122 11.25 -3.93 -18.08
N VAL A 123 10.58 -2.79 -18.06
CA VAL A 123 10.43 -1.92 -19.23
C VAL A 123 10.79 -0.49 -18.86
N THR A 124 11.59 0.14 -19.71
CA THR A 124 12.02 1.52 -19.59
C THR A 124 11.89 2.22 -20.94
N LYS A 125 11.91 3.55 -20.95
CA LYS A 125 11.93 4.36 -22.17
C LYS A 125 13.01 3.92 -23.17
N SER A 126 14.17 3.46 -22.69
CA SER A 126 15.27 3.02 -23.54
C SER A 126 15.13 1.56 -23.98
N SER A 127 14.36 0.73 -23.27
CA SER A 127 14.23 -0.69 -23.61
C SER A 127 13.17 -0.96 -24.67
N HIS A 128 12.11 -0.14 -24.75
CA HIS A 128 11.03 -0.35 -25.71
C HIS A 128 10.51 0.98 -26.27
N LYS A 129 10.24 1.03 -27.58
CA LYS A 129 9.75 2.23 -28.29
C LYS A 129 8.44 2.75 -27.70
N ASP A 130 7.52 1.83 -27.42
CA ASP A 130 6.21 2.13 -26.84
C ASP A 130 6.20 2.08 -25.31
N ALA A 131 7.36 2.19 -24.63
CA ALA A 131 7.40 2.33 -23.19
C ALA A 131 6.82 3.69 -22.74
N HIS A 132 6.55 3.83 -21.44
CA HIS A 132 6.16 5.14 -20.90
C HIS A 132 7.31 6.14 -20.98
N THR A 133 6.95 7.41 -21.16
CA THR A 133 7.94 8.49 -21.34
C THR A 133 8.12 9.36 -20.11
N HIS A 134 7.18 9.30 -19.16
CA HIS A 134 7.15 10.08 -17.93
C HIS A 134 6.84 9.20 -16.72
N ALA A 135 6.90 9.78 -15.52
CA ALA A 135 6.64 9.12 -14.25
C ALA A 135 5.33 8.31 -14.24
N ILE A 136 5.39 7.11 -13.70
CA ILE A 136 4.22 6.24 -13.51
C ILE A 136 3.39 6.77 -12.33
N THR A 137 2.08 6.88 -12.53
CA THR A 137 1.15 7.44 -11.54
C THR A 137 0.36 6.37 -10.82
N SER A 138 -0.03 5.29 -11.51
CA SER A 138 -0.70 4.15 -10.90
C SER A 138 -0.41 2.86 -11.68
N VAL A 139 -0.45 1.73 -10.99
CA VAL A 139 -0.21 0.38 -11.52
C VAL A 139 -1.26 -0.56 -10.93
N SER A 140 -1.82 -1.44 -11.77
CA SER A 140 -2.63 -2.57 -11.31
C SER A 140 -2.31 -3.84 -12.11
N ILE A 141 -2.47 -4.99 -11.46
CA ILE A 141 -2.37 -6.30 -12.07
C ILE A 141 -3.77 -6.73 -12.48
N TYR A 142 -3.91 -7.34 -13.65
CA TYR A 142 -5.21 -7.80 -14.13
C TYR A 142 -5.80 -8.87 -13.18
N PRO A 143 -6.97 -8.63 -12.58
CA PRO A 143 -7.49 -9.38 -11.45
C PRO A 143 -8.25 -10.65 -11.84
N PHE A 144 -8.13 -11.14 -13.07
CA PHE A 144 -8.74 -12.42 -13.47
C PHE A 144 -7.70 -13.45 -13.91
N ASP A 145 -6.43 -13.06 -13.93
CA ASP A 145 -5.33 -13.98 -14.20
C ASP A 145 -4.85 -14.59 -12.87
N PRO A 146 -4.85 -15.92 -12.72
CA PRO A 146 -4.32 -16.57 -11.50
C PRO A 146 -2.80 -16.42 -11.39
N VAL A 147 -2.10 -16.34 -12.52
CA VAL A 147 -0.69 -15.96 -12.61
C VAL A 147 -0.65 -14.68 -13.42
N PRO A 148 -0.05 -13.60 -12.93
CA PRO A 148 -0.13 -12.30 -13.59
C PRO A 148 0.50 -12.35 -14.98
N THR A 149 -0.33 -12.28 -16.03
CA THR A 149 0.13 -12.17 -17.42
C THR A 149 -0.09 -10.78 -18.01
N THR A 150 -0.94 -9.99 -17.36
CA THR A 150 -1.35 -8.68 -17.86
C THR A 150 -1.26 -7.63 -16.76
N ILE A 151 -0.65 -6.49 -17.09
CA ILE A 151 -0.56 -5.33 -16.19
C ILE A 151 -1.13 -4.08 -16.86
N LEU A 152 -1.69 -3.20 -16.04
CA LEU A 152 -2.20 -1.89 -16.43
C LEU A 152 -1.35 -0.82 -15.77
N THR A 153 -0.88 0.14 -16.56
CA THR A 153 -0.03 1.23 -16.08
C THR A 153 -0.53 2.57 -16.60
N THR A 154 -0.63 3.56 -15.71
CA THR A 154 -0.90 4.95 -16.08
C THR A 154 0.33 5.80 -15.82
N SER A 155 0.60 6.75 -16.72
CA SER A 155 1.74 7.65 -16.62
C SER A 155 1.32 9.09 -16.85
N ARG A 156 2.13 10.02 -16.31
CA ARG A 156 2.00 11.45 -16.55
C ARG A 156 2.17 11.85 -18.03
N ASP A 157 2.60 10.93 -18.88
CA ASP A 157 2.62 11.11 -20.34
C ASP A 157 1.23 11.16 -20.99
N GLY A 158 0.17 11.01 -20.20
CA GLY A 158 -1.21 11.08 -20.67
C GLY A 158 -1.72 9.79 -21.29
N THR A 159 -1.06 8.66 -20.99
CA THR A 159 -1.45 7.35 -21.52
C THR A 159 -1.76 6.35 -20.41
N LEU A 160 -2.68 5.45 -20.71
CA LEU A 160 -2.85 4.18 -20.00
C LEU A 160 -2.40 3.06 -20.92
N LYS A 161 -1.48 2.22 -20.47
CA LYS A 161 -0.94 1.10 -21.25
C LYS A 161 -1.36 -0.24 -20.66
N LEU A 162 -1.78 -1.13 -21.55
CA LEU A 162 -1.94 -2.55 -21.28
C LEU A 162 -0.65 -3.23 -21.72
N SER A 163 0.04 -3.91 -20.80
CA SER A 163 1.28 -4.61 -21.12
C SER A 163 1.15 -6.08 -20.79
N ALA A 164 1.64 -6.93 -21.69
CA ALA A 164 1.83 -8.34 -21.41
C ALA A 164 3.10 -8.51 -20.58
N LEU A 165 3.01 -9.44 -19.64
CA LEU A 165 4.05 -9.79 -18.70
C LEU A 165 4.54 -11.19 -19.06
N GLU A 166 5.72 -11.25 -19.66
CA GLU A 166 6.40 -12.49 -20.00
C GLU A 166 7.63 -12.66 -19.10
N PRO A 167 8.11 -13.90 -18.87
CA PRO A 167 9.35 -14.13 -18.17
C PRO A 167 10.51 -13.37 -18.84
N GLY A 168 11.04 -12.34 -18.18
CA GLY A 168 12.16 -11.55 -18.66
C GLY A 168 11.82 -10.23 -19.35
N ALA A 169 10.57 -10.01 -19.79
CA ALA A 169 10.19 -8.78 -20.51
C ALA A 169 8.75 -8.33 -20.20
N ILE A 170 8.58 -7.00 -20.15
CA ILE A 170 7.26 -6.37 -20.12
C ILE A 170 7.06 -5.70 -21.48
N THR A 171 6.05 -6.15 -22.22
CA THR A 171 5.78 -5.67 -23.58
C THR A 171 4.47 -4.88 -23.62
N PRO A 172 4.50 -3.57 -23.92
CA PRO A 172 3.29 -2.79 -24.13
C PRO A 172 2.50 -3.32 -25.34
N VAL A 173 1.28 -3.78 -25.12
CA VAL A 173 0.41 -4.37 -26.16
C VAL A 173 -0.57 -3.33 -26.71
N HIS A 174 -1.19 -2.54 -25.82
CA HIS A 174 -2.18 -1.53 -26.22
C HIS A 174 -1.97 -0.23 -25.46
N THR A 175 -2.25 0.89 -26.12
CA THR A 175 -2.13 2.24 -25.54
C THR A 175 -3.43 3.01 -25.69
N PHE A 176 -4.05 3.35 -24.57
CA PHE A 176 -5.14 4.31 -24.50
C PHE A 176 -4.56 5.72 -24.36
N LYS A 177 -4.86 6.59 -25.33
CA LYS A 177 -4.52 8.02 -25.27
C LYS A 177 -5.61 8.76 -24.49
N LEU A 178 -5.22 9.44 -23.42
CA LEU A 178 -6.12 10.21 -22.57
C LEU A 178 -6.03 11.71 -22.84
N ASP A 179 -4.96 12.19 -23.47
CA ASP A 179 -4.76 13.62 -23.78
C ASP A 179 -4.84 14.55 -22.55
N CYS A 180 -4.69 14.00 -21.34
CA CYS A 180 -4.70 14.68 -20.05
C CYS A 180 -3.90 13.85 -19.03
N THR A 181 -3.47 14.43 -17.91
CA THR A 181 -2.61 13.71 -16.95
C THR A 181 -3.45 12.79 -16.06
N PRO A 182 -3.27 11.46 -16.09
CA PRO A 182 -3.95 10.54 -15.18
C PRO A 182 -3.28 10.50 -13.81
N TYR A 183 -4.07 10.56 -12.74
CA TYR A 183 -3.59 10.42 -11.36
C TYR A 183 -3.71 8.99 -10.85
N ALA A 184 -4.83 8.33 -11.13
CA ALA A 184 -5.15 7.00 -10.63
C ALA A 184 -5.99 6.23 -11.64
N HIS A 185 -5.88 4.91 -11.62
CA HIS A 185 -6.83 4.04 -12.31
C HIS A 185 -7.25 2.91 -11.39
N SER A 186 -8.42 2.33 -11.69
CA SER A 186 -8.93 1.18 -10.96
C SER A 186 -9.77 0.33 -11.89
N MET A 187 -9.81 -0.97 -11.59
CA MET A 187 -10.68 -1.93 -12.26
C MET A 187 -11.41 -2.82 -11.25
N SER A 188 -12.59 -3.31 -11.62
CA SER A 188 -13.35 -4.20 -10.76
C SER A 188 -12.76 -5.61 -10.77
N SER A 189 -12.43 -6.13 -9.59
CA SER A 189 -12.06 -7.53 -9.36
C SER A 189 -13.27 -8.46 -9.22
N HIS A 190 -14.50 -7.93 -9.33
CA HIS A 190 -15.71 -8.72 -9.23
C HIS A 190 -15.85 -9.66 -10.44
N PRO A 191 -16.21 -10.95 -10.29
CA PRO A 191 -16.32 -11.90 -11.42
C PRO A 191 -17.27 -11.44 -12.53
N ALA A 192 -18.37 -10.77 -12.17
CA ALA A 192 -19.29 -10.14 -13.12
C ALA A 192 -18.84 -8.73 -13.60
N SER A 193 -17.52 -8.48 -13.65
CA SER A 193 -16.95 -7.20 -14.05
C SER A 193 -17.32 -6.87 -15.50
N PRO A 194 -17.67 -5.62 -15.81
CA PRO A 194 -17.91 -5.17 -17.18
C PRO A 194 -16.62 -5.01 -18.01
N LEU A 195 -15.45 -5.37 -17.47
CA LEU A 195 -14.13 -5.16 -18.09
C LEU A 195 -13.85 -3.69 -18.44
N LEU A 196 -14.38 -2.79 -17.60
CA LEU A 196 -14.12 -1.36 -17.68
C LEU A 196 -13.00 -0.96 -16.72
N ILE A 197 -12.16 -0.03 -17.17
CA ILE A 197 -11.16 0.64 -16.37
C ILE A 197 -11.65 2.06 -16.11
N ALA A 198 -11.73 2.43 -14.84
CA ALA A 198 -11.99 3.81 -14.45
C ALA A 198 -10.66 4.53 -14.26
N VAL A 199 -10.55 5.72 -14.83
CA VAL A 199 -9.34 6.56 -14.74
C VAL A 199 -9.72 7.93 -14.21
N GLY A 200 -9.08 8.30 -13.09
CA GLY A 200 -9.11 9.66 -12.56
C GLY A 200 -8.01 10.50 -13.19
N THR A 201 -8.38 11.62 -13.79
CA THR A 201 -7.46 12.50 -14.53
C THR A 201 -7.48 13.93 -14.01
N SER A 202 -6.66 14.81 -14.59
CA SER A 202 -6.72 16.26 -14.36
C SER A 202 -8.02 16.91 -14.83
N GLU A 203 -8.79 16.21 -15.66
CA GLU A 203 -10.12 16.67 -16.06
C GLU A 203 -11.16 16.32 -15.00
N SER A 204 -12.30 17.01 -15.06
CA SER A 204 -13.38 16.80 -14.09
C SER A 204 -14.14 15.47 -14.22
N PRO A 205 -14.46 14.92 -15.41
CA PRO A 205 -15.15 13.64 -15.47
C PRO A 205 -14.22 12.47 -15.23
N VAL A 206 -14.71 11.43 -14.54
CA VAL A 206 -14.01 10.15 -14.50
C VAL A 206 -14.12 9.48 -15.87
N ARG A 207 -13.02 9.05 -16.47
CA ARG A 207 -13.05 8.40 -17.78
C ARG A 207 -13.19 6.90 -17.64
N LEU A 208 -14.07 6.30 -18.44
CA LEU A 208 -14.20 4.85 -18.55
C LEU A 208 -13.61 4.34 -19.86
N LEU A 209 -12.66 3.44 -19.76
CA LEU A 209 -12.05 2.73 -20.88
C LEU A 209 -12.59 1.31 -20.92
N ASP A 210 -12.96 0.83 -22.10
CA ASP A 210 -13.40 -0.55 -22.27
C ASP A 210 -12.27 -1.40 -22.85
N LEU A 211 -11.92 -2.45 -22.11
CA LEU A 211 -10.89 -3.40 -22.53
C LEU A 211 -11.31 -4.24 -23.73
N ARG A 212 -12.63 -4.44 -23.94
CA ARG A 212 -13.13 -5.25 -25.06
C ARG A 212 -13.04 -4.51 -26.39
N SER A 213 -13.47 -3.25 -26.43
CA SER A 213 -13.37 -2.41 -27.63
C SER A 213 -12.00 -1.77 -27.81
N GLY A 214 -11.20 -1.65 -26.74
CA GLY A 214 -9.92 -0.94 -26.77
C GLY A 214 -10.08 0.59 -26.90
N LEU A 215 -11.29 1.12 -26.66
CA LEU A 215 -11.63 2.53 -26.81
C LEU A 215 -12.04 3.19 -25.49
N SER A 216 -11.95 4.52 -25.47
CA SER A 216 -12.58 5.33 -24.42
C SER A 216 -14.09 5.35 -24.67
N THR A 217 -14.89 4.88 -23.70
CA THR A 217 -16.34 4.73 -23.87
C THR A 217 -17.11 6.02 -23.56
N HIS A 218 -17.22 6.37 -22.28
CA HIS A 218 -17.91 7.58 -21.83
C HIS A 218 -17.29 8.11 -20.52
N GLY A 219 -17.50 9.40 -20.26
CA GLY A 219 -17.12 10.02 -19.00
C GLY A 219 -18.28 9.98 -18.00
N LEU A 220 -17.95 9.90 -16.71
CA LEU A 220 -18.89 10.04 -15.60
C LEU A 220 -18.82 11.49 -15.09
N PRO A 221 -19.77 12.37 -15.47
CA PRO A 221 -19.77 13.76 -15.03
C PRO A 221 -20.27 13.87 -13.59
N GLY A 222 -19.71 14.79 -12.80
CA GLY A 222 -20.19 15.08 -11.46
C GLY A 222 -19.23 15.92 -10.62
N HIS A 223 -17.93 15.69 -10.80
CA HIS A 223 -16.90 16.51 -10.15
C HIS A 223 -16.73 17.86 -10.84
N SER A 224 -16.22 18.84 -10.11
CA SER A 224 -15.89 20.18 -10.63
C SER A 224 -14.38 20.44 -10.73
N SER A 225 -13.54 19.46 -10.39
CA SER A 225 -12.08 19.55 -10.42
C SER A 225 -11.44 18.17 -10.66
N SER A 226 -10.12 18.13 -10.76
CA SER A 226 -9.32 16.93 -11.03
C SER A 226 -9.68 15.75 -10.12
N VAL A 227 -9.82 14.57 -10.72
CA VAL A 227 -10.09 13.32 -9.99
C VAL A 227 -8.77 12.67 -9.61
N LEU A 228 -8.48 12.63 -8.32
CA LEU A 228 -7.19 12.20 -7.77
C LEU A 228 -7.13 10.70 -7.48
N SER A 229 -8.26 10.07 -7.17
CA SER A 229 -8.33 8.65 -6.82
C SER A 229 -9.67 8.06 -7.25
N VAL A 230 -9.65 6.80 -7.65
CA VAL A 230 -10.82 6.04 -8.11
C VAL A 230 -10.75 4.63 -7.56
N SER A 231 -11.88 4.06 -7.16
CA SER A 231 -11.91 2.71 -6.58
C SER A 231 -13.23 2.01 -6.88
N TRP A 232 -13.16 0.85 -7.54
CA TRP A 232 -14.35 0.00 -7.78
C TRP A 232 -14.78 -0.72 -6.51
N ALA A 233 -16.09 -0.86 -6.33
CA ALA A 233 -16.63 -1.64 -5.22
C ALA A 233 -16.34 -3.14 -5.43
N PRO A 234 -15.77 -3.84 -4.43
CA PRO A 234 -15.40 -5.25 -4.59
C PRO A 234 -16.61 -6.21 -4.67
N HIS A 235 -17.77 -5.78 -4.17
CA HIS A 235 -19.00 -6.60 -4.13
C HIS A 235 -20.07 -6.18 -5.12
N ARG A 236 -19.87 -5.06 -5.81
CA ARG A 236 -20.84 -4.53 -6.77
C ARG A 236 -20.09 -4.12 -8.03
N SER A 237 -20.22 -4.94 -9.07
CA SER A 237 -19.46 -4.77 -10.33
C SER A 237 -19.69 -3.44 -11.05
N HIS A 238 -20.77 -2.72 -10.73
CA HIS A 238 -21.17 -1.48 -11.40
C HIS A 238 -21.02 -0.23 -10.52
N ILE A 239 -20.58 -0.37 -9.26
CA ILE A 239 -20.41 0.77 -8.36
C ILE A 239 -18.95 1.20 -8.33
N LEU A 240 -18.73 2.49 -8.54
CA LEU A 240 -17.43 3.13 -8.51
C LEU A 240 -17.46 4.29 -7.51
N ALA A 241 -16.39 4.45 -6.73
CA ALA A 241 -16.16 5.65 -5.93
C ALA A 241 -15.02 6.47 -6.53
N SER A 242 -15.16 7.79 -6.53
CA SER A 242 -14.13 8.72 -6.98
C SER A 242 -13.91 9.81 -5.95
N ALA A 243 -12.65 10.25 -5.82
CA ALA A 243 -12.23 11.33 -4.95
C ALA A 243 -11.55 12.43 -5.78
N SER A 244 -11.87 13.69 -5.48
CA SER A 244 -11.43 14.83 -6.28
C SER A 244 -10.87 15.96 -5.44
N ALA A 245 -10.12 16.83 -6.12
CA ALA A 245 -9.67 18.11 -5.58
C ALA A 245 -10.83 19.06 -5.22
N ASP A 246 -12.06 18.81 -5.69
CA ASP A 246 -13.28 19.57 -5.36
C ASP A 246 -13.85 19.29 -3.96
N HIS A 247 -13.13 18.52 -3.13
CA HIS A 247 -13.49 18.14 -1.76
C HIS A 247 -14.63 17.10 -1.67
N LYS A 248 -15.08 16.56 -2.79
CA LYS A 248 -16.18 15.60 -2.86
C LYS A 248 -15.66 14.18 -3.07
N VAL A 249 -16.47 13.24 -2.59
CA VAL A 249 -16.40 11.84 -2.99
C VAL A 249 -17.75 11.48 -3.58
N ILE A 250 -17.73 11.04 -4.83
CA ILE A 250 -18.95 10.71 -5.58
C ILE A 250 -19.00 9.20 -5.77
N LEU A 251 -20.17 8.62 -5.51
CA LEU A 251 -20.50 7.26 -5.88
C LEU A 251 -21.23 7.27 -7.21
N PHE A 252 -20.76 6.45 -8.13
CA PHE A 252 -21.29 6.29 -9.47
C PHE A 252 -21.88 4.89 -9.67
N ASP A 253 -22.98 4.82 -10.43
CA ASP A 253 -23.47 3.59 -11.05
C ASP A 253 -23.28 3.70 -12.57
N ILE A 254 -22.34 2.91 -13.11
CA ILE A 254 -21.98 2.96 -14.54
C ILE A 254 -23.11 2.55 -15.49
N ARG A 255 -24.18 1.92 -14.97
CA ARG A 255 -25.33 1.53 -15.79
C ARG A 255 -26.23 2.71 -16.11
N ARG A 256 -26.06 3.83 -15.40
CA ARG A 256 -26.80 5.07 -15.59
C ARG A 256 -25.96 6.02 -16.44
N GLY A 257 -26.58 6.61 -17.46
CA GLY A 257 -25.88 7.53 -18.36
C GLY A 257 -25.86 8.97 -17.86
N GLY A 258 -24.85 9.74 -18.30
CA GLY A 258 -24.78 11.19 -18.13
C GLY A 258 -24.77 11.64 -16.67
N HIS A 259 -25.48 12.72 -16.35
CA HIS A 259 -25.56 13.28 -15.00
C HIS A 259 -26.26 12.37 -13.98
N ASN A 260 -27.02 11.37 -14.43
CA ASN A 260 -27.68 10.40 -13.55
C ASN A 260 -26.74 9.26 -13.11
N SER A 261 -25.51 9.22 -13.64
CA SER A 261 -24.48 8.28 -13.21
C SER A 261 -24.07 8.50 -11.76
N ALA A 262 -24.01 9.75 -11.31
CA ALA A 262 -23.73 10.10 -9.92
C ALA A 262 -24.94 9.76 -9.04
N ILE A 263 -24.82 8.69 -8.24
CA ILE A 263 -25.92 8.20 -7.40
C ILE A 263 -25.89 8.80 -5.99
N ALA A 264 -24.70 9.17 -5.49
CA ALA A 264 -24.57 9.78 -4.18
C ALA A 264 -23.30 10.64 -4.06
N VAL A 265 -23.34 11.67 -3.22
CA VAL A 265 -22.15 12.41 -2.75
C VAL A 265 -22.02 12.20 -1.25
N LEU A 266 -20.82 11.83 -0.80
CA LEU A 266 -20.56 11.68 0.63
C LEU A 266 -20.43 13.04 1.30
N ASP A 267 -21.04 13.17 2.47
CA ASP A 267 -21.05 14.40 3.25
C ASP A 267 -20.52 14.17 4.66
N MET A 268 -19.43 14.87 5.01
CA MET A 268 -18.76 14.72 6.29
C MET A 268 -19.65 14.99 7.50
N ASP A 269 -20.69 15.81 7.33
CA ASP A 269 -21.62 16.15 8.40
C ASP A 269 -22.81 15.15 8.48
N ASP A 270 -22.83 14.11 7.63
CA ASP A 270 -23.87 13.08 7.63
C ASP A 270 -23.53 11.85 8.47
N ALA A 271 -23.94 11.82 9.74
CA ALA A 271 -23.77 10.62 10.56
C ALA A 271 -24.84 9.52 10.31
N VAL A 272 -25.95 9.86 9.64
CA VAL A 272 -27.09 8.96 9.46
C VAL A 272 -27.00 8.26 8.10
N GLY A 273 -26.57 8.97 7.06
CA GLY A 273 -26.53 8.45 5.70
C GLY A 273 -27.88 8.54 4.99
N LEU A 274 -27.92 8.03 3.77
CA LEU A 274 -29.08 7.88 2.90
C LEU A 274 -29.93 6.67 3.32
N ILE A 275 -30.52 6.72 4.51
CA ILE A 275 -31.43 5.65 4.99
C ILE A 275 -32.86 5.95 4.52
N PRO A 276 -33.71 4.94 4.20
CA PRO A 276 -35.15 5.16 4.04
C PRO A 276 -35.76 5.91 5.24
N PRO A 277 -36.73 6.81 4.99
CA PRO A 277 -37.23 7.76 6.01
C PRO A 277 -37.87 7.09 7.24
N GLN A 278 -38.33 5.85 7.11
CA GLN A 278 -38.98 5.10 8.20
C GLN A 278 -38.02 4.67 9.31
N SER A 279 -36.73 4.57 9.01
CA SER A 279 -35.67 4.18 9.96
C SER A 279 -34.84 5.37 10.44
N ALA A 280 -35.22 6.59 10.06
CA ALA A 280 -34.52 7.80 10.46
C ALA A 280 -35.10 8.37 11.77
N PRO A 281 -34.28 9.04 12.60
CA PRO A 281 -34.75 9.79 13.76
C PRO A 281 -35.88 10.77 13.40
N SER A 282 -36.79 11.08 14.33
CA SER A 282 -37.93 11.97 14.08
C SER A 282 -37.54 13.40 13.69
N ASN A 283 -36.33 13.84 14.05
CA ASN A 283 -35.75 15.13 13.69
C ASN A 283 -34.85 15.09 12.45
N TYR A 284 -34.69 13.92 11.81
CA TYR A 284 -33.86 13.77 10.63
C TYR A 284 -34.63 14.18 9.37
N GLN A 285 -34.06 15.10 8.61
CA GLN A 285 -34.56 15.47 7.30
C GLN A 285 -33.72 14.75 6.23
N SER A 286 -34.37 13.92 5.40
CA SER A 286 -33.67 13.20 4.33
C SER A 286 -33.03 14.18 3.34
N ARG A 287 -31.71 14.07 3.16
CA ARG A 287 -31.00 14.81 2.13
C ARG A 287 -31.24 14.19 0.75
N PRO A 288 -31.20 14.98 -0.34
CA PRO A 288 -31.06 14.40 -1.66
C PRO A 288 -29.72 13.64 -1.75
N ALA A 289 -29.72 12.48 -2.41
CA ALA A 289 -28.52 11.66 -2.55
C ALA A 289 -27.36 12.43 -3.21
N PHE A 290 -27.69 13.34 -4.13
CA PHE A 290 -26.75 14.29 -4.71
C PHE A 290 -27.05 15.70 -4.20
N SER A 291 -26.17 16.24 -3.34
CA SER A 291 -26.22 17.63 -2.89
C SER A 291 -24.99 18.38 -3.40
N PRO A 292 -25.14 19.51 -4.12
CA PRO A 292 -24.01 20.32 -4.57
C PRO A 292 -23.15 20.87 -3.42
N HIS A 293 -23.74 21.03 -2.24
CA HIS A 293 -23.08 21.55 -1.03
C HIS A 293 -22.42 20.45 -0.18
N ALA A 294 -22.73 19.17 -0.45
CA ALA A 294 -22.08 18.07 0.25
C ALA A 294 -20.60 18.05 -0.07
N ARG A 295 -19.78 17.86 0.98
CA ARG A 295 -18.34 17.69 0.88
C ARG A 295 -17.90 16.54 1.78
N ALA A 296 -16.98 15.72 1.29
CA ALA A 296 -16.46 14.61 2.08
C ALA A 296 -15.35 15.08 3.04
N HIS A 297 -14.64 16.15 2.70
CA HIS A 297 -13.55 16.73 3.49
C HIS A 297 -13.56 18.26 3.39
N ASN A 298 -12.80 18.94 4.27
CA ASN A 298 -12.56 20.39 4.18
C ASN A 298 -11.38 20.77 3.26
N GLY A 299 -10.89 19.81 2.48
CA GLY A 299 -9.76 19.97 1.56
C GLY A 299 -9.81 18.89 0.47
N ALA A 300 -8.89 18.96 -0.51
CA ALA A 300 -8.85 18.01 -1.62
C ALA A 300 -8.85 16.56 -1.13
N VAL A 301 -9.68 15.71 -1.71
CA VAL A 301 -9.73 14.29 -1.35
C VAL A 301 -8.72 13.54 -2.20
N THR A 302 -7.63 13.11 -1.57
CA THR A 302 -6.47 12.53 -2.26
C THR A 302 -6.59 11.02 -2.45
N GLY A 303 -7.51 10.36 -1.76
CA GLY A 303 -7.57 8.90 -1.76
C GLY A 303 -8.96 8.40 -1.39
N VAL A 304 -9.41 7.38 -2.11
CA VAL A 304 -10.62 6.62 -1.81
C VAL A 304 -10.34 5.13 -1.95
N ARG A 305 -10.75 4.33 -0.96
CA ARG A 305 -10.60 2.88 -1.01
C ARG A 305 -11.75 2.17 -0.32
N TRP A 306 -12.29 1.15 -0.97
CA TRP A 306 -13.25 0.24 -0.35
C TRP A 306 -12.55 -0.71 0.62
N THR A 307 -13.22 -1.04 1.71
CA THR A 307 -12.84 -2.25 2.45
C THR A 307 -13.06 -3.46 1.55
N SER A 308 -12.21 -4.48 1.68
CA SER A 308 -12.32 -5.72 0.89
C SER A 308 -13.69 -6.41 1.02
N ASN A 309 -14.37 -6.23 2.15
CA ASN A 309 -15.73 -6.72 2.42
C ASN A 309 -16.83 -5.76 1.93
N GLY A 310 -16.47 -4.68 1.22
CA GLY A 310 -17.38 -3.69 0.65
C GLY A 310 -18.35 -3.05 1.65
N SER A 311 -18.12 -3.18 2.96
CA SER A 311 -19.01 -2.65 4.01
C SER A 311 -18.72 -1.20 4.36
N HIS A 312 -17.48 -0.75 4.11
CA HIS A 312 -17.07 0.62 4.34
C HIS A 312 -16.26 1.18 3.18
N LEU A 313 -16.27 2.51 3.10
CA LEU A 313 -15.36 3.29 2.27
C LEU A 313 -14.41 4.06 3.20
N VAL A 314 -13.15 4.20 2.81
CA VAL A 314 -12.17 5.01 3.54
C VAL A 314 -11.68 6.10 2.62
N THR A 315 -11.71 7.34 3.10
CA THR A 315 -11.28 8.52 2.34
C THR A 315 -10.24 9.30 3.10
N SER A 316 -9.26 9.85 2.39
CA SER A 316 -8.22 10.70 2.94
C SER A 316 -8.28 12.07 2.28
N GLY A 317 -8.28 13.14 3.07
CA GLY A 317 -8.34 14.50 2.53
C GLY A 317 -7.24 15.39 3.07
N GLN A 318 -7.01 16.51 2.37
CA GLN A 318 -6.01 17.52 2.74
C GLN A 318 -6.39 18.37 3.96
N ASP A 319 -7.44 17.97 4.68
CA ASP A 319 -7.85 18.54 5.97
C ASP A 319 -7.23 17.81 7.17
N ALA A 320 -6.14 17.05 6.93
CA ALA A 320 -5.46 16.21 7.91
C ALA A 320 -6.36 15.15 8.55
N ARG A 321 -7.41 14.71 7.85
CA ARG A 321 -8.33 13.69 8.32
C ARG A 321 -8.43 12.51 7.36
N ILE A 322 -8.65 11.35 7.95
CA ILE A 322 -9.15 10.15 7.29
C ILE A 322 -10.59 9.95 7.80
N ARG A 323 -11.52 9.64 6.91
CA ARG A 323 -12.92 9.36 7.26
C ARG A 323 -13.30 7.96 6.79
N VAL A 324 -14.19 7.34 7.56
CA VAL A 324 -14.74 6.02 7.27
C VAL A 324 -16.25 6.16 7.09
N TRP A 325 -16.76 5.57 6.02
CA TRP A 325 -18.15 5.70 5.61
C TRP A 325 -18.79 4.32 5.57
N ASN A 326 -20.05 4.21 5.94
CA ASN A 326 -20.83 3.00 5.67
C ASN A 326 -21.12 2.94 4.16
N ALA A 327 -20.69 1.86 3.50
CA ALA A 327 -20.85 1.68 2.06
C ALA A 327 -22.32 1.56 1.60
N SER A 328 -23.19 1.07 2.48
CA SER A 328 -24.60 0.82 2.15
C SER A 328 -25.46 2.07 2.28
N THR A 329 -25.18 2.91 3.27
CA THR A 329 -25.95 4.11 3.57
C THR A 329 -25.23 5.41 3.16
N GLY A 330 -23.91 5.40 2.98
CA GLY A 330 -23.12 6.62 2.83
C GLY A 330 -22.91 7.41 4.12
N ALA A 331 -23.34 6.88 5.27
CA ALA A 331 -23.17 7.53 6.57
C ALA A 331 -21.69 7.66 6.95
N ASN A 332 -21.26 8.84 7.39
CA ASN A 332 -19.99 9.03 8.08
C ASN A 332 -20.06 8.35 9.45
N THR A 333 -19.12 7.44 9.70
CA THR A 333 -19.02 6.73 10.99
C THR A 333 -18.44 7.60 12.11
N LEU A 334 -17.97 8.81 11.79
CA LEU A 334 -17.36 9.77 12.71
C LEU A 334 -16.12 9.27 13.46
N VAL A 335 -15.48 8.21 12.94
CA VAL A 335 -14.24 7.68 13.50
C VAL A 335 -13.13 8.71 13.45
N HIS A 336 -12.37 8.82 14.54
CA HIS A 336 -11.33 9.82 14.73
C HIS A 336 -9.95 9.19 14.91
N PHE A 337 -9.08 9.36 13.91
CA PHE A 337 -7.71 8.81 13.90
C PHE A 337 -6.65 9.68 14.61
N GLY A 338 -7.08 10.60 15.48
CA GLY A 338 -6.19 11.46 16.25
C GLY A 338 -5.50 12.58 15.44
N PRO A 339 -4.79 13.51 16.10
CA PRO A 339 -4.10 14.64 15.45
C PRO A 339 -2.79 14.23 14.74
N ARG A 340 -2.46 12.94 14.71
CA ARG A 340 -1.19 12.42 14.19
C ARG A 340 -1.18 12.30 12.67
N VAL A 341 -2.36 12.21 12.06
CA VAL A 341 -2.52 12.12 10.61
C VAL A 341 -2.04 13.43 9.97
N ARG A 342 -1.02 13.32 9.12
CA ARG A 342 -0.49 14.39 8.28
C ARG A 342 -0.80 14.06 6.83
N ASN A 343 -1.76 14.81 6.30
CA ASN A 343 -2.10 14.80 4.89
C ASN A 343 -2.22 16.24 4.35
N ALA A 344 -1.48 17.18 4.93
CA ALA A 344 -1.58 18.59 4.57
C ALA A 344 -1.28 18.83 3.07
N VAL A 345 -1.69 20.00 2.58
CA VAL A 345 -1.53 20.43 1.19
C VAL A 345 -0.08 20.26 0.76
N THR A 346 0.20 19.18 0.05
CA THR A 346 1.50 18.98 -0.58
C THR A 346 1.48 19.67 -1.93
N SER A 347 2.62 20.23 -2.35
CA SER A 347 2.80 20.83 -3.68
C SER A 347 2.45 19.87 -4.84
N HIS A 348 2.46 18.57 -4.58
CA HIS A 348 2.12 17.53 -5.54
C HIS A 348 0.78 16.86 -5.23
N LEU A 349 -0.23 17.17 -6.06
CA LEU A 349 -1.49 16.43 -6.12
C LEU A 349 -1.20 15.02 -6.67
N ALA A 350 -1.25 14.03 -5.81
CA ALA A 350 -1.09 12.62 -6.15
C ALA A 350 -2.08 11.80 -5.32
N GLU A 351 -2.40 10.60 -5.81
CA GLU A 351 -3.20 9.66 -5.06
C GLU A 351 -2.51 9.32 -3.73
N ARG A 352 -3.27 9.34 -2.63
CA ARG A 352 -2.82 8.92 -1.30
C ARG A 352 -3.90 8.10 -0.61
N ALA A 353 -4.22 6.93 -1.14
CA ALA A 353 -5.19 6.04 -0.51
C ALA A 353 -4.55 5.27 0.67
N PRO A 354 -5.20 5.17 1.85
CA PRO A 354 -4.74 4.33 2.95
C PRO A 354 -4.72 2.86 2.54
N LEU A 355 -3.83 2.06 3.13
CA LEU A 355 -3.86 0.62 2.96
C LEU A 355 -4.80 0.02 4.01
N VAL A 356 -5.84 -0.68 3.57
CA VAL A 356 -6.77 -1.40 4.43
C VAL A 356 -6.53 -2.89 4.24
N LEU A 357 -6.21 -3.60 5.33
CA LEU A 357 -5.94 -5.03 5.26
C LEU A 357 -7.24 -5.80 4.96
N PRO A 358 -7.20 -6.81 4.06
CA PRO A 358 -8.40 -7.46 3.56
C PRO A 358 -9.01 -8.50 4.50
N LYS A 359 -10.22 -8.94 4.14
CA LYS A 359 -11.08 -9.90 4.83
C LYS A 359 -10.40 -11.29 4.87
N GLY A 360 -10.55 -11.99 5.99
CA GLY A 360 -9.95 -13.31 6.22
C GLY A 360 -8.60 -13.25 6.95
N VAL A 361 -7.98 -12.07 6.98
CA VAL A 361 -6.78 -11.76 7.78
C VAL A 361 -7.15 -11.26 9.18
N MET A 362 -8.30 -10.60 9.33
CA MET A 362 -8.75 -10.04 10.61
C MET A 362 -10.19 -10.47 10.91
N GLY A 363 -10.55 -10.45 12.20
CA GLY A 363 -11.92 -10.72 12.64
C GLY A 363 -12.87 -9.68 12.06
N PRO A 364 -14.15 -10.03 11.80
CA PRO A 364 -15.15 -9.04 11.47
C PRO A 364 -15.16 -7.96 12.56
N GLY A 365 -14.86 -6.71 12.21
CA GLY A 365 -14.73 -5.64 13.21
C GLY A 365 -13.31 -5.09 13.38
N GLN A 366 -12.29 -5.93 13.22
CA GLN A 366 -10.89 -5.63 13.57
C GLN A 366 -10.04 -5.24 12.36
N GLU A 367 -10.67 -4.63 11.35
CA GLU A 367 -9.96 -4.21 10.14
C GLU A 367 -8.88 -3.20 10.52
N THR A 368 -7.64 -3.42 10.06
CA THR A 368 -6.53 -2.52 10.35
C THR A 368 -6.28 -1.59 9.16
N LEU A 369 -6.09 -0.32 9.46
CA LEU A 369 -5.73 0.73 8.52
C LEU A 369 -4.28 1.14 8.72
N LEU A 370 -3.52 1.15 7.63
CA LEU A 370 -2.14 1.63 7.57
C LEU A 370 -2.08 2.92 6.76
N TRP A 371 -1.57 3.97 7.38
CA TRP A 371 -1.42 5.29 6.78
C TRP A 371 0.05 5.64 6.60
N ALA A 372 0.43 5.91 5.35
CA ALA A 372 1.73 6.47 4.98
C ALA A 372 1.78 7.95 5.38
N ASN A 373 2.24 8.24 6.58
CA ASN A 373 2.35 9.59 7.12
C ASN A 373 3.63 10.27 6.63
N PHE A 374 3.55 11.56 6.32
CA PHE A 374 4.71 12.33 5.89
C PHE A 374 4.61 13.78 6.40
N SER A 375 5.69 14.27 6.99
CA SER A 375 5.84 15.66 7.42
C SER A 375 6.84 16.36 6.49
N GLU A 376 6.37 17.34 5.70
CA GLU A 376 7.25 18.16 4.85
C GLU A 376 8.24 19.00 5.68
N ASN A 377 7.82 19.49 6.85
CA ASN A 377 8.64 20.33 7.70
C ASN A 377 9.82 19.56 8.32
N ASP A 378 9.58 18.31 8.72
CA ASP A 378 10.58 17.49 9.41
C ASP A 378 11.35 16.58 8.43
N ASP A 379 10.90 16.51 7.18
CA ASP A 379 11.36 15.56 6.17
C ASP A 379 11.36 14.10 6.67
N ARG A 380 10.27 13.71 7.35
CA ARG A 380 10.14 12.37 7.95
C ARG A 380 8.89 11.64 7.47
N GLY A 381 9.11 10.43 6.96
CA GLY A 381 8.08 9.43 6.70
C GLY A 381 7.93 8.46 7.86
N GLU A 382 6.69 8.17 8.23
CA GLU A 382 6.35 7.12 9.20
C GLU A 382 5.07 6.41 8.74
N ILE A 383 4.91 5.14 9.08
CA ILE A 383 3.65 4.43 8.82
C ILE A 383 2.89 4.32 10.14
N LEU A 384 1.67 4.84 10.16
CA LEU A 384 0.79 4.78 11.32
C LEU A 384 -0.20 3.64 11.13
N MET A 385 -0.36 2.82 12.16
CA MET A 385 -1.33 1.73 12.19
C MET A 385 -2.48 2.07 13.14
N PHE A 386 -3.70 1.92 12.63
CA PHE A 386 -4.93 2.18 13.36
C PHE A 386 -5.92 1.03 13.22
N GLU A 387 -6.79 0.87 14.20
CA GLU A 387 -8.01 0.09 14.03
C GLU A 387 -9.04 0.92 13.23
N LEU A 388 -9.63 0.32 12.21
CA LEU A 388 -10.49 1.03 11.25
C LEU A 388 -11.78 1.54 11.89
N ARG A 389 -12.38 0.77 12.81
CA ARG A 389 -13.72 1.08 13.36
C ARG A 389 -13.70 1.99 14.56
N GLU A 390 -12.69 1.86 15.41
CA GLU A 390 -12.57 2.69 16.60
C GLU A 390 -11.65 3.90 16.35
N GLY A 391 -10.77 3.81 15.36
CA GLY A 391 -9.73 4.81 15.12
C GLY A 391 -8.60 4.76 16.15
N THR A 392 -8.56 3.70 16.98
CA THR A 392 -7.52 3.51 17.99
C THR A 392 -6.15 3.39 17.33
N PHE A 393 -5.17 4.07 17.91
CA PHE A 393 -3.80 4.01 17.45
C PHE A 393 -3.15 2.73 18.00
N VAL A 394 -2.56 1.94 17.11
CA VAL A 394 -1.98 0.64 17.47
C VAL A 394 -0.46 0.72 17.55
N LYS A 395 0.21 1.10 16.46
CA LYS A 395 1.67 1.12 16.36
C LYS A 395 2.13 2.15 15.35
N ARG A 396 3.37 2.63 15.55
CA ARG A 396 4.09 3.47 14.59
C ARG A 396 5.28 2.68 14.09
N LEU A 397 5.39 2.58 12.77
CA LEU A 397 6.51 1.95 12.09
C LEU A 397 7.43 3.04 11.55
N LYS A 398 8.64 3.12 12.11
CA LYS A 398 9.65 4.10 11.70
C LYS A 398 10.40 3.55 10.49
N VAL A 399 10.49 4.36 9.45
CA VAL A 399 11.16 3.99 8.21
C VAL A 399 12.67 3.81 8.46
N PRO A 400 13.24 2.62 8.19
CA PRO A 400 14.67 2.37 8.38
C PRO A 400 15.54 3.17 7.41
N GLY A 401 16.73 3.57 7.87
CA GLY A 401 17.76 4.12 6.98
C GLY A 401 17.57 5.57 6.54
N LEU A 402 16.61 6.31 7.13
CA LEU A 402 16.61 7.77 7.07
C LEU A 402 17.71 8.27 8.00
N MET A 403 18.94 8.40 7.48
CA MET A 403 20.02 9.05 8.22
C MET A 403 19.59 10.50 8.52
N GLY A 404 19.53 10.84 9.81
CA GLY A 404 19.37 12.22 10.24
C GLY A 404 20.62 12.99 9.87
N GLY A 405 20.57 13.71 8.75
CA GLY A 405 21.66 14.53 8.27
C GLY A 405 21.42 14.92 6.83
N GLN A 406 21.67 16.19 6.51
CA GLN A 406 21.61 16.75 5.17
C GLN A 406 22.60 16.05 4.23
N GLN A 407 22.29 14.84 3.76
CA GLN A 407 22.80 14.40 2.47
C GLN A 407 21.81 14.90 1.44
N GLN A 408 22.06 16.12 0.95
CA GLN A 408 21.63 16.48 -0.38
C GLN A 408 22.15 15.38 -1.31
N PHE A 409 21.27 14.49 -1.76
CA PHE A 409 21.50 13.66 -2.94
C PHE A 409 21.64 14.61 -4.15
N ARG A 410 22.80 15.24 -4.28
CA ARG A 410 23.15 16.08 -5.43
C ARG A 410 23.17 15.16 -6.66
N GLY A 411 22.16 15.30 -7.52
CA GLY A 411 22.13 14.68 -8.84
C GLY A 411 20.99 13.70 -9.12
N ARG A 412 20.12 13.38 -8.14
CA ARG A 412 18.92 12.55 -8.42
C ARG A 412 17.70 13.44 -8.63
N SER A 413 17.12 13.39 -9.83
CA SER A 413 15.89 14.10 -10.18
C SER A 413 14.66 13.40 -9.57
N SER A 414 14.50 13.46 -8.25
CA SER A 414 13.22 13.16 -7.61
C SER A 414 12.57 14.48 -7.23
N ALA A 415 11.38 14.76 -7.77
CA ALA A 415 10.58 15.93 -7.37
C ALA A 415 10.08 15.81 -5.90
N LEU A 416 10.26 14.64 -5.29
CA LEU A 416 9.73 14.28 -3.98
C LEU A 416 10.87 13.98 -3.02
N SER A 417 10.66 14.34 -1.75
CA SER A 417 11.55 14.00 -0.64
C SER A 417 11.87 12.49 -0.58
N ALA A 418 13.11 12.17 -0.21
CA ALA A 418 13.58 10.81 0.05
C ALA A 418 12.78 10.09 1.15
N ALA A 419 12.29 10.84 2.14
CA ALA A 419 11.53 10.31 3.27
C ALA A 419 10.05 10.08 2.96
N ARG A 420 9.56 10.55 1.81
CA ARG A 420 8.15 10.43 1.43
C ARG A 420 7.83 8.98 1.06
N ILE A 421 6.77 8.45 1.66
CA ILE A 421 6.20 7.14 1.34
C ILE A 421 5.05 7.35 0.35
N ASN A 422 5.18 6.80 -0.86
CA ASN A 422 4.22 7.02 -1.94
C ASN A 422 3.16 5.91 -2.04
N SER A 423 3.53 4.66 -1.77
CA SER A 423 2.62 3.53 -1.87
C SER A 423 2.96 2.45 -0.83
N LEU A 424 1.91 1.75 -0.40
CA LEU A 424 1.97 0.64 0.54
C LEU A 424 1.21 -0.54 -0.05
N VAL A 425 1.83 -1.70 -0.03
CA VAL A 425 1.23 -2.98 -0.40
C VAL A 425 1.58 -4.02 0.63
N TRP A 426 0.74 -5.05 0.75
CA TRP A 426 0.95 -6.13 1.68
C TRP A 426 0.67 -7.45 0.98
N ARG A 427 1.16 -8.54 1.58
CA ARG A 427 0.76 -9.90 1.24
C ARG A 427 0.60 -10.75 2.49
N GLY A 428 -0.35 -11.68 2.45
CA GLY A 428 -0.48 -12.74 3.43
C GLY A 428 0.48 -13.87 3.11
N ASN A 429 0.94 -14.61 4.12
CA ASN A 429 1.88 -15.73 3.99
C ASN A 429 3.11 -15.37 3.15
N GLY A 430 4.08 -14.69 3.74
CA GLY A 430 5.41 -14.46 3.16
C GLY A 430 6.05 -15.75 2.66
N ALA A 431 7.11 -15.63 1.86
CA ALA A 431 7.70 -16.72 1.07
C ALA A 431 8.10 -18.00 1.85
N SER A 432 8.12 -17.97 3.18
CA SER A 432 8.39 -19.11 4.05
C SER A 432 7.18 -19.66 4.83
N GLY A 433 5.98 -19.10 4.65
CA GLY A 433 4.78 -19.54 5.36
C GLY A 433 4.70 -19.13 6.84
N GLU A 434 5.65 -18.35 7.37
CA GLU A 434 5.75 -18.03 8.80
C GLU A 434 5.48 -16.57 9.19
N GLY A 435 5.12 -15.68 8.25
CA GLY A 435 4.88 -14.29 8.61
C GLY A 435 4.16 -13.45 7.56
N MET A 436 3.58 -12.35 7.99
CA MET A 436 3.06 -11.32 7.08
C MET A 436 4.17 -10.42 6.57
N GLU A 437 4.03 -9.97 5.32
CA GLU A 437 4.96 -9.05 4.69
C GLU A 437 4.24 -7.82 4.16
N MET A 438 4.85 -6.67 4.37
CA MET A 438 4.42 -5.40 3.80
C MET A 438 5.60 -4.75 3.09
N PHE A 439 5.33 -4.06 2.00
CA PHE A 439 6.32 -3.31 1.23
C PHE A 439 5.88 -1.86 1.10
N SER A 440 6.87 -0.98 1.15
CA SER A 440 6.68 0.47 1.09
C SER A 440 7.57 1.07 0.01
N ALA A 441 6.98 1.89 -0.85
CA ALA A 441 7.67 2.62 -1.89
C ALA A 441 8.05 4.03 -1.41
N HIS A 442 9.31 4.40 -1.62
CA HIS A 442 9.87 5.66 -1.11
C HIS A 442 10.35 6.58 -2.23
N GLY A 443 10.37 7.89 -1.95
CA GLY A 443 10.80 8.92 -2.90
C GLY A 443 12.29 8.89 -3.25
N ASP A 444 13.10 8.12 -2.53
CA ASP A 444 14.54 7.89 -2.80
C ASP A 444 14.84 6.81 -3.86
N GLY A 445 13.80 6.08 -4.30
CA GLY A 445 13.92 4.99 -5.28
C GLY A 445 14.09 3.61 -4.65
N THR A 446 13.95 3.50 -3.33
CA THR A 446 14.01 2.24 -2.60
C THR A 446 12.61 1.67 -2.34
N ILE A 447 12.54 0.33 -2.31
CA ILE A 447 11.41 -0.41 -1.76
C ILE A 447 11.89 -1.00 -0.44
N ARG A 448 11.21 -0.67 0.65
CA ARG A 448 11.54 -1.15 1.99
C ARG A 448 10.53 -2.19 2.45
N SER A 449 11.03 -3.27 3.01
CA SER A 449 10.24 -4.42 3.46
C SER A 449 9.99 -4.39 4.96
N TRP A 450 8.84 -4.90 5.35
CA TRP A 450 8.39 -5.06 6.72
C TRP A 450 7.91 -6.49 6.88
N VAL A 451 8.38 -7.20 7.90
CA VAL A 451 8.07 -8.60 8.14
C VAL A 451 7.51 -8.73 9.54
N SER A 452 6.47 -9.52 9.70
CA SER A 452 6.01 -9.91 11.03
C SER A 452 7.02 -10.86 11.65
N ARG A 453 7.54 -10.51 12.82
CA ARG A 453 8.34 -11.44 13.62
C ARG A 453 7.45 -11.99 14.71
N GLU A 454 7.41 -13.31 14.87
CA GLU A 454 6.91 -13.83 16.13
C GLU A 454 7.82 -13.27 17.23
N PRO A 455 7.28 -12.84 18.39
CA PRO A 455 8.14 -12.63 19.53
C PRO A 455 8.85 -13.97 19.74
N GLU A 456 10.18 -13.96 19.62
CA GLU A 456 10.99 -15.00 20.26
C GLU A 456 10.39 -15.16 21.67
N GLY A 457 10.13 -16.41 22.08
CA GLY A 457 9.59 -16.67 23.41
C GLY A 457 10.39 -15.89 24.45
N GLU A 458 9.81 -15.60 25.62
CA GLU A 458 10.58 -15.00 26.71
C GLU A 458 11.95 -15.66 26.74
N PRO A 459 13.05 -14.89 26.58
CA PRO A 459 14.38 -15.48 26.52
C PRO A 459 14.49 -16.41 27.72
N ASP A 460 14.78 -17.69 27.48
CA ASP A 460 14.97 -18.61 28.59
C ASP A 460 16.03 -17.99 29.53
N GLU A 461 15.97 -18.25 30.83
CA GLU A 461 16.86 -17.61 31.83
C GLU A 461 18.35 -17.62 31.43
N ALA A 462 18.76 -18.58 30.61
CA ALA A 462 20.08 -18.67 30.00
C ALA A 462 20.40 -17.54 29.00
N GLU A 463 19.47 -17.16 28.14
CA GLU A 463 19.62 -16.06 27.18
C GLU A 463 19.56 -14.70 27.88
N GLU A 464 18.70 -14.53 28.89
CA GLU A 464 18.71 -13.33 29.74
C GLU A 464 20.04 -13.18 30.49
N ALA A 465 20.57 -14.28 31.03
CA ALA A 465 21.87 -14.30 31.67
C ALA A 465 22.99 -13.94 30.69
N GLU A 466 22.96 -14.46 29.46
CA GLU A 466 23.97 -14.15 28.44
C GLU A 466 23.88 -12.69 27.97
N GLN A 467 22.67 -12.14 27.81
CA GLN A 467 22.47 -10.73 27.49
C GLN A 467 22.90 -9.80 28.62
N ALA A 468 22.62 -10.16 29.88
CA ALA A 468 23.07 -9.42 31.05
C ALA A 468 24.60 -9.44 31.16
N ASP A 469 25.24 -10.57 30.85
CA ASP A 469 26.69 -10.70 30.88
C ASP A 469 27.36 -9.94 29.73
N ARG A 470 26.76 -9.94 28.53
CA ARG A 470 27.17 -9.09 27.40
C ARG A 470 27.04 -7.61 27.73
N LYS A 471 25.96 -7.20 28.38
CA LYS A 471 25.74 -5.81 28.82
C LYS A 471 26.80 -5.39 29.83
N ARG A 472 27.08 -6.22 30.84
CA ARG A 472 28.15 -5.97 31.82
C ARG A 472 29.53 -5.83 31.15
N LYS A 473 29.86 -6.72 30.20
CA LYS A 473 31.12 -6.62 29.43
C LYS A 473 31.20 -5.31 28.65
N ARG A 474 30.08 -4.86 28.08
CA ARG A 474 29.99 -3.59 27.32
C ARG A 474 30.14 -2.37 28.23
N ASP A 475 29.49 -2.38 29.39
CA ASP A 475 29.59 -1.30 30.38
C ASP A 475 31.01 -1.18 30.95
N VAL A 476 31.68 -2.33 31.21
CA VAL A 476 33.10 -2.37 31.63
C VAL A 476 34.01 -1.83 30.53
N LEU A 477 33.77 -2.19 29.27
CA LEU A 477 34.52 -1.66 28.12
C LEU A 477 34.35 -0.14 27.97
N ASP A 478 33.13 0.37 28.14
CA ASP A 478 32.84 1.81 28.09
C ASP A 478 33.48 2.57 29.27
N GLU A 479 33.55 1.96 30.46
CA GLU A 479 34.21 2.53 31.63
C GLU A 479 35.73 2.58 31.47
N ILE A 480 36.34 1.50 30.95
CA ILE A 480 37.77 1.47 30.58
C ILE A 480 38.06 2.53 29.51
N TYR A 481 37.22 2.63 28.48
CA TYR A 481 37.38 3.61 27.42
C TYR A 481 37.29 5.06 27.92
N ARG A 482 36.35 5.34 28.85
CA ARG A 482 36.27 6.63 29.54
C ARG A 482 37.48 6.91 30.43
N GLY A 483 38.00 5.89 31.11
CA GLY A 483 39.23 5.99 31.90
C GLY A 483 40.46 6.35 31.07
N PHE A 484 40.56 5.81 29.84
CA PHE A 484 41.64 6.14 28.90
C PHE A 484 41.51 7.54 28.27
N ILE A 485 40.29 8.04 28.05
CA ILE A 485 40.06 9.38 27.49
C ILE A 485 40.16 10.49 28.55
N GLY A 486 39.97 10.16 29.84
CA GLY A 486 40.01 11.11 30.95
C GLY A 486 41.40 11.43 31.52
N GLN A 487 42.48 10.87 30.96
CA GLN A 487 43.86 11.10 31.43
C GLN A 487 44.76 11.87 30.43
N ALA A 488 44.18 12.70 29.55
CA ALA A 488 44.93 13.63 28.71
C ALA A 488 44.79 15.09 29.21
#